data_AF-A0A6L7GSN1-F1
#
_entry.id   AF-A0A6L7GSN1-F1
#
_cell.length_a   1.000
_cell.length_b   1.000
_cell.length_c   1.000
_cell.angle_alpha   90.00
_cell.angle_beta   90.00
_cell.angle_gamma   90.00
#
_symmetry.space_group_name_H-M   'P 1'
#
loop_
_entity.id
_entity.type
_entity.pdbx_description
1 polymer ?
#
loop_
_entity_poly.entity_id
_entity_poly.type
_entity_poly.pdbx_seq_one_letter_code
_entity_poly.pdbx_strand_id
1 'polypeptide(L)'
;MGGLTDEIGRTERRVTLLVVGGTGESFADDPRTEVSGLLAGVTAGLDERFRSRWVGYPASYGPAPELGGISYQRSVRTGIDNLSAVVTHTDGPVALIGYSQGAVVIRHTLRALADAGHPVMERVLAVGLVADPHQPPGAVPGCDGWGVAGPGPELPRGVDAFWVGAPEDMICNASADSFVRDVADITPAFAIGHWHEWLSQVWRMLRNNAFQNAQRTSPGLRQSVRDCARLVAAVREVLGYLPSTMRWGAFVVRNRRGGRHTSYAREPYRRHSLTDPFTTGCEALAAWLQVCATFSAVGEAYEAGLRDRVA
;
A
#
# COMPACT_ATOMS: atom_id res chain seq x y z
N MET A 1 -4.19 5.21 44.41
CA MET A 1 -5.14 5.70 43.38
C MET A 1 -4.47 6.42 42.20
N GLY A 2 -3.15 6.70 42.19
CA GLY A 2 -2.50 7.44 41.09
C GLY A 2 -2.22 6.66 39.79
N GLY A 3 -2.29 5.32 39.78
CA GLY A 3 -1.92 4.51 38.61
C GLY A 3 -2.93 4.53 37.46
N LEU A 4 -4.23 4.59 37.75
CA LEU A 4 -5.28 4.55 36.70
C LEU A 4 -5.38 5.87 35.93
N THR A 5 -5.23 7.01 36.62
CA THR A 5 -5.21 8.34 36.00
C THR A 5 -3.95 8.56 35.16
N ASP A 6 -2.82 7.99 35.56
CA ASP A 6 -1.57 8.02 34.78
C ASP A 6 -1.65 7.16 33.50
N GLU A 7 -2.33 6.00 33.56
CA GLU A 7 -2.56 5.16 32.38
C GLU A 7 -3.55 5.80 31.40
N ILE A 8 -4.65 6.38 31.89
CA ILE A 8 -5.63 7.09 31.05
C ILE A 8 -4.96 8.31 30.39
N GLY A 9 -4.19 9.09 31.14
CA GLY A 9 -3.41 10.22 30.62
C GLY A 9 -2.29 9.83 29.65
N ARG A 10 -1.73 8.61 29.74
CA ARG A 10 -0.77 8.08 28.73
C ARG A 10 -1.46 7.55 27.47
N THR A 11 -2.67 7.04 27.58
CA THR A 11 -3.40 6.45 26.45
C THR A 11 -3.86 7.53 25.47
N GLU A 12 -4.22 8.72 25.96
CA GLU A 12 -4.52 9.90 25.13
C GLU A 12 -3.27 10.53 24.47
N ARG A 13 -2.07 10.15 24.90
CA ARG A 13 -0.79 10.70 24.42
C ARG A 13 -0.06 9.79 23.42
N ARG A 14 -0.71 8.78 22.86
CA ARG A 14 -0.09 7.89 21.87
C ARG A 14 -0.87 7.88 20.57
N VAL A 15 -0.14 7.88 19.47
CA VAL A 15 -0.70 7.65 18.14
C VAL A 15 -0.94 6.15 17.99
N THR A 16 -2.18 5.75 17.71
CA THR A 16 -2.44 4.38 17.26
C THR A 16 -2.12 4.27 15.78
N LEU A 17 -1.11 3.47 15.43
CA LEU A 17 -0.73 3.20 14.05
C LEU A 17 -1.40 1.91 13.58
N LEU A 18 -2.38 2.01 12.67
CA LEU A 18 -3.01 0.85 12.06
C LEU A 18 -2.23 0.44 10.81
N VAL A 19 -1.85 -0.83 10.76
CA VAL A 19 -0.97 -1.40 9.72
C VAL A 19 -1.73 -2.41 8.88
N VAL A 20 -1.77 -2.18 7.57
CA VAL A 20 -2.49 -3.03 6.60
C VAL A 20 -1.49 -3.65 5.63
N GLY A 21 -1.30 -4.97 5.74
CA GLY A 21 -0.36 -5.73 4.93
C GLY A 21 -0.72 -5.84 3.45
N GLY A 22 0.25 -6.23 2.64
CA GLY A 22 0.05 -6.55 1.23
C GLY A 22 -0.54 -7.93 0.99
N THR A 23 -0.77 -8.28 -0.28
CA THR A 23 -1.24 -9.60 -0.70
C THR A 23 -0.35 -10.71 -0.12
N GLY A 24 -0.95 -11.69 0.55
CA GLY A 24 -0.26 -12.82 1.17
C GLY A 24 0.43 -12.54 2.51
N GLU A 25 0.33 -11.32 3.06
CA GLU A 25 0.88 -11.00 4.39
C GLU A 25 -0.14 -11.17 5.53
N SER A 26 -1.41 -11.35 5.18
CA SER A 26 -2.54 -11.66 6.08
C SER A 26 -3.36 -12.81 5.51
N PHE A 27 -4.43 -13.20 6.19
CA PHE A 27 -5.29 -14.31 5.81
C PHE A 27 -6.71 -14.09 6.32
N ALA A 28 -7.66 -14.90 5.84
CA ALA A 28 -9.05 -14.80 6.27
C ALA A 28 -9.16 -14.96 7.80
N ASP A 29 -9.90 -14.04 8.43
CA ASP A 29 -10.08 -13.99 9.90
C ASP A 29 -8.77 -13.89 10.71
N ASP A 30 -7.72 -13.33 10.12
CA ASP A 30 -6.41 -13.14 10.77
C ASP A 30 -6.54 -12.38 12.11
N PRO A 31 -6.33 -13.07 13.26
CA PRO A 31 -6.57 -12.48 14.57
C PRO A 31 -5.37 -11.67 15.06
N ARG A 32 -4.26 -11.64 14.31
CA ARG A 32 -3.02 -11.02 14.75
C ARG A 32 -3.22 -9.53 14.94
N THR A 33 -2.76 -9.03 16.08
CA THR A 33 -2.63 -7.59 16.35
C THR A 33 -1.18 -7.12 16.29
N GLU A 34 -0.23 -8.03 16.42
CA GLU A 34 1.19 -7.74 16.25
C GLU A 34 1.54 -7.57 14.78
N VAL A 35 2.33 -6.54 14.49
CA VAL A 35 2.71 -6.19 13.12
C VAL A 35 3.76 -7.16 12.60
N SER A 36 3.56 -7.65 11.38
CA SER A 36 4.48 -8.56 10.68
C SER A 36 4.61 -8.15 9.21
N GLY A 37 5.30 -8.96 8.40
CA GLY A 37 5.47 -8.68 6.97
C GLY A 37 6.40 -7.49 6.70
N LEU A 38 6.25 -6.88 5.53
CA LEU A 38 7.10 -5.78 5.05
C LEU A 38 7.04 -4.56 5.98
N LEU A 39 5.84 -4.20 6.46
CA LEU A 39 5.64 -3.01 7.28
C LEU A 39 6.15 -3.14 8.72
N ALA A 40 6.57 -4.33 9.15
CA ALA A 40 7.31 -4.49 10.41
C ALA A 40 8.61 -3.66 10.42
N GLY A 41 9.21 -3.44 9.25
CA GLY A 41 10.37 -2.56 9.10
C GLY A 41 10.06 -1.09 9.42
N VAL A 42 8.83 -0.63 9.20
CA VAL A 42 8.40 0.72 9.58
C VAL A 42 8.27 0.81 11.09
N THR A 43 7.54 -0.15 11.69
CA THR A 43 7.23 -0.12 13.12
C THR A 43 8.46 -0.32 14.00
N ALA A 44 9.50 -0.99 13.50
CA ALA A 44 10.79 -1.13 14.18
C ALA A 44 11.53 0.21 14.34
N GLY A 45 11.23 1.22 13.50
CA GLY A 45 11.85 2.54 13.54
C GLY A 45 11.05 3.61 14.29
N LEU A 46 9.96 3.22 14.98
CA LEU A 46 9.09 4.15 15.71
C LEU A 46 9.40 4.14 17.22
N ASP A 47 9.30 5.30 17.84
CA ASP A 47 9.44 5.46 19.30
C ASP A 47 8.14 5.19 20.08
N GLU A 48 8.23 5.36 21.41
CA GLU A 48 7.16 5.04 22.37
C GLU A 48 5.88 5.89 22.27
N ARG A 49 5.88 6.92 21.41
CA ARG A 49 4.67 7.69 21.09
C ARG A 49 3.71 6.90 20.21
N PHE A 50 4.18 5.84 19.56
CA PHE A 50 3.36 5.01 18.68
C PHE A 50 2.95 3.69 19.35
N ARG A 51 1.70 3.32 19.14
CA ARG A 51 1.20 1.97 19.40
C ARG A 51 0.74 1.37 18.08
N SER A 52 1.54 0.44 17.56
CA SER A 52 1.26 -0.20 16.27
C SER A 52 0.31 -1.38 16.44
N ARG A 53 -0.65 -1.52 15.52
CA ARG A 53 -1.63 -2.61 15.49
C ARG A 53 -1.87 -3.09 14.06
N TRP A 54 -1.75 -4.39 13.87
CA TRP A 54 -2.09 -5.07 12.61
C TRP A 54 -3.60 -5.10 12.37
N VAL A 55 -4.01 -4.94 11.12
CA VAL A 55 -5.40 -5.09 10.66
C VAL A 55 -5.47 -6.32 9.75
N GLY A 56 -6.03 -7.40 10.30
CA GLY A 56 -6.21 -8.66 9.57
C GLY A 56 -7.29 -8.55 8.49
N TYR A 57 -7.02 -9.15 7.33
CA TYR A 57 -7.97 -9.29 6.22
C TYR A 57 -7.48 -10.40 5.27
N PRO A 58 -8.31 -10.89 4.32
CA PRO A 58 -7.94 -12.02 3.48
C PRO A 58 -6.64 -11.87 2.67
N ALA A 59 -6.23 -10.64 2.34
CA ALA A 59 -5.02 -10.34 1.57
C ALA A 59 -4.83 -11.23 0.33
N SER A 60 -5.92 -11.46 -0.41
CA SER A 60 -5.99 -12.38 -1.53
C SER A 60 -6.11 -11.65 -2.86
N TYR A 61 -5.56 -12.27 -3.90
CA TYR A 61 -5.68 -11.91 -5.31
C TYR A 61 -6.01 -13.19 -6.10
N GLY A 62 -7.25 -13.69 -5.96
CA GLY A 62 -7.68 -14.93 -6.59
C GLY A 62 -6.82 -16.12 -6.13
N PRO A 63 -6.04 -16.77 -7.02
CA PRO A 63 -5.21 -17.94 -6.65
C PRO A 63 -3.95 -17.61 -5.85
N ALA A 64 -3.73 -16.35 -5.46
CA ALA A 64 -2.62 -15.93 -4.62
C ALA A 64 -3.16 -15.37 -3.28
N PRO A 65 -2.61 -15.77 -2.12
CA PRO A 65 -1.50 -16.73 -1.95
C PRO A 65 -1.91 -18.19 -2.14
N GLU A 66 -3.21 -18.50 -2.06
CA GLU A 66 -3.74 -19.85 -2.14
C GLU A 66 -4.59 -20.04 -3.40
N LEU A 67 -4.48 -21.20 -4.06
CA LEU A 67 -5.19 -21.49 -5.32
C LEU A 67 -6.72 -21.32 -5.20
N GLY A 68 -7.29 -21.60 -4.02
CA GLY A 68 -8.72 -21.43 -3.73
C GLY A 68 -9.10 -20.05 -3.16
N GLY A 69 -8.19 -19.07 -3.21
CA GLY A 69 -8.39 -17.76 -2.61
C GLY A 69 -9.50 -16.94 -3.27
N ILE A 70 -10.06 -16.01 -2.48
CA ILE A 70 -11.12 -15.11 -2.95
C ILE A 70 -10.57 -14.09 -3.95
N SER A 71 -11.45 -13.51 -4.77
CA SER A 71 -11.07 -12.46 -5.70
C SER A 71 -10.49 -11.25 -4.98
N TYR A 72 -9.61 -10.51 -5.67
CA TYR A 72 -9.01 -9.29 -5.13
C TYR A 72 -10.06 -8.28 -4.69
N GLN A 73 -11.14 -8.10 -5.48
CA GLN A 73 -12.23 -7.19 -5.14
C GLN A 73 -12.91 -7.57 -3.81
N ARG A 74 -13.18 -8.87 -3.57
CA ARG A 74 -13.76 -9.33 -2.31
C ARG A 74 -12.78 -9.16 -1.16
N SER A 75 -11.49 -9.47 -1.37
CA SER A 75 -10.44 -9.26 -0.37
C SER A 75 -10.31 -7.79 0.04
N VAL A 76 -10.25 -6.86 -0.91
CA VAL A 76 -10.19 -5.42 -0.63
C VAL A 76 -11.44 -4.96 0.11
N ARG A 77 -12.64 -5.43 -0.28
CA ARG A 77 -13.88 -5.09 0.42
C ARG A 77 -13.85 -5.52 1.89
N THR A 78 -13.47 -6.77 2.17
CA THR A 78 -13.32 -7.23 3.56
C THR A 78 -12.26 -6.43 4.31
N GLY A 79 -11.15 -6.06 3.65
CA GLY A 79 -10.14 -5.17 4.24
C GLY A 79 -10.70 -3.79 4.61
N ILE A 80 -11.54 -3.21 3.74
CA ILE A 80 -12.20 -1.91 3.98
C ILE A 80 -13.13 -2.01 5.18
N ASP A 81 -13.95 -3.07 5.24
CA ASP A 81 -14.90 -3.28 6.33
C ASP A 81 -14.15 -3.46 7.68
N ASN A 82 -13.09 -4.27 7.69
CA ASN A 82 -12.27 -4.51 8.88
C ASN A 82 -11.52 -3.24 9.33
N LEU A 83 -10.89 -2.51 8.40
CA LEU A 83 -10.19 -1.27 8.75
C LEU A 83 -11.16 -0.21 9.24
N SER A 84 -12.32 -0.06 8.60
CA SER A 84 -13.38 0.86 9.02
C SER A 84 -13.85 0.54 10.44
N ALA A 85 -14.08 -0.72 10.77
CA ALA A 85 -14.43 -1.13 12.12
C ALA A 85 -13.32 -0.79 13.13
N VAL A 86 -12.07 -1.10 12.82
CA VAL A 86 -10.95 -0.85 13.74
C VAL A 86 -10.71 0.65 13.95
N VAL A 87 -10.69 1.45 12.89
CA VAL A 87 -10.38 2.89 12.98
C VAL A 87 -11.47 3.65 13.72
N THR A 88 -12.75 3.30 13.50
CA THR A 88 -13.87 3.96 14.17
C THR A 88 -13.95 3.64 15.67
N HIS A 89 -13.49 2.45 16.10
CA HIS A 89 -13.42 2.04 17.50
C HIS A 89 -12.06 2.35 18.16
N THR A 90 -11.13 2.96 17.43
CA THR A 90 -9.85 3.39 17.99
C THR A 90 -10.04 4.78 18.58
N ASP A 91 -9.71 4.95 19.85
CA ASP A 91 -9.69 6.25 20.52
C ASP A 91 -8.38 7.02 20.24
N GLY A 92 -8.43 8.34 20.39
CA GLY A 92 -7.26 9.20 20.25
C GLY A 92 -6.77 9.38 18.81
N PRO A 93 -5.55 9.93 18.62
CA PRO A 93 -5.00 10.18 17.30
C PRO A 93 -4.62 8.89 16.57
N VAL A 94 -4.89 8.83 15.27
CA VAL A 94 -4.66 7.63 14.44
C VAL A 94 -3.74 7.96 13.26
N ALA A 95 -2.79 7.09 12.99
CA ALA A 95 -2.06 7.06 11.74
C ALA A 95 -2.30 5.72 11.02
N LEU A 96 -2.19 5.70 9.70
CA LEU A 96 -2.44 4.52 8.87
C LEU A 96 -1.23 4.25 7.98
N ILE A 97 -0.78 3.00 7.89
CA ILE A 97 0.20 2.59 6.88
C ILE A 97 -0.25 1.34 6.13
N GLY A 98 -0.11 1.38 4.81
CA GLY A 98 -0.53 0.29 3.92
C GLY A 98 0.53 -0.06 2.90
N TYR A 99 0.67 -1.35 2.62
CA TYR A 99 1.57 -1.86 1.61
C TYR A 99 0.78 -2.55 0.49
N SER A 100 1.05 -2.20 -0.76
CA SER A 100 0.46 -2.84 -1.95
C SER A 100 -1.07 -2.86 -1.87
N GLN A 101 -1.72 -4.03 -1.83
CA GLN A 101 -3.17 -4.17 -1.60
C GLN A 101 -3.67 -3.41 -0.35
N GLY A 102 -2.88 -3.37 0.74
CA GLY A 102 -3.23 -2.64 1.95
C GLY A 102 -3.29 -1.12 1.75
N ALA A 103 -2.51 -0.56 0.82
CA ALA A 103 -2.61 0.85 0.45
C ALA A 103 -3.98 1.15 -0.21
N VAL A 104 -4.46 0.23 -1.05
CA VAL A 104 -5.79 0.33 -1.67
C VAL A 104 -6.90 0.29 -0.62
N VAL A 105 -6.81 -0.64 0.34
CA VAL A 105 -7.75 -0.74 1.46
C VAL A 105 -7.83 0.58 2.23
N ILE A 106 -6.70 1.20 2.56
CA ILE A 106 -6.67 2.49 3.29
C ILE A 106 -7.36 3.59 2.49
N ARG A 107 -7.00 3.76 1.21
CA ARG A 107 -7.56 4.82 0.36
C ARG A 107 -9.08 4.73 0.27
N HIS A 108 -9.60 3.53 0.02
CA HIS A 108 -11.04 3.31 -0.05
C HIS A 108 -11.73 3.52 1.30
N THR A 109 -11.11 3.09 2.40
CA THR A 109 -11.66 3.26 3.76
C THR A 109 -11.77 4.74 4.12
N LEU A 110 -10.68 5.50 3.94
CA LEU A 110 -10.68 6.93 4.23
C LEU A 110 -11.68 7.70 3.38
N ARG A 111 -11.79 7.33 2.09
CA ARG A 111 -12.78 7.95 1.22
C ARG A 111 -14.21 7.67 1.71
N ALA A 112 -14.52 6.42 2.04
CA ALA A 112 -15.84 6.04 2.52
C ALA A 112 -16.20 6.75 3.84
N LEU A 113 -15.26 6.86 4.78
CA LEU A 113 -15.46 7.56 6.05
C LEU A 113 -15.63 9.06 5.86
N ALA A 114 -14.87 9.67 4.95
CA ALA A 114 -15.02 11.09 4.62
C ALA A 114 -16.34 11.39 3.91
N ASP A 115 -16.74 10.56 2.94
CA ASP A 115 -18.03 10.71 2.25
C ASP A 115 -19.21 10.54 3.22
N ALA A 116 -19.05 9.72 4.26
CA ALA A 116 -20.02 9.56 5.35
C ALA A 116 -19.97 10.67 6.42
N GLY A 117 -19.00 11.60 6.34
CA GLY A 117 -18.81 12.65 7.36
C GLY A 117 -18.44 12.10 8.74
N HIS A 118 -17.74 10.97 8.81
CA HIS A 118 -17.45 10.32 10.08
C HIS A 118 -16.41 11.13 10.89
N PRO A 119 -16.65 11.40 12.20
CA PRO A 119 -15.79 12.28 13.02
C PRO A 119 -14.36 11.76 13.21
N VAL A 120 -14.13 10.46 12.98
CA VAL A 120 -12.78 9.86 13.00
C VAL A 120 -11.82 10.56 12.04
N MET A 121 -12.32 11.17 10.96
CA MET A 121 -11.49 11.86 9.98
C MET A 121 -10.69 13.02 10.59
N GLU A 122 -11.22 13.67 11.63
CA GLU A 122 -10.53 14.75 12.35
C GLU A 122 -9.35 14.23 13.19
N ARG A 123 -9.31 12.92 13.44
CA ARG A 123 -8.28 12.26 14.26
C ARG A 123 -7.21 11.55 13.44
N VAL A 124 -7.37 11.47 12.12
CA VAL A 124 -6.37 10.87 11.23
C VAL A 124 -5.23 11.86 11.03
N LEU A 125 -4.08 11.59 11.63
CA LEU A 125 -2.89 12.43 11.59
C LEU A 125 -2.11 12.30 10.30
N ALA A 126 -1.91 11.06 9.84
CA ALA A 126 -0.96 10.76 8.77
C ALA A 126 -1.28 9.43 8.08
N VAL A 127 -0.96 9.35 6.79
CA VAL A 127 -1.14 8.15 5.97
C VAL A 127 0.14 7.83 5.18
N GLY A 128 0.75 6.67 5.43
CA GLY A 128 1.88 6.16 4.64
C GLY A 128 1.45 5.08 3.66
N LEU A 129 1.82 5.21 2.39
CA LEU A 129 1.43 4.27 1.35
C LEU A 129 2.68 3.72 0.65
N VAL A 130 2.97 2.43 0.86
CA VAL A 130 4.11 1.73 0.26
C VAL A 130 3.65 0.91 -0.93
N ALA A 131 4.29 1.08 -2.08
CA ALA A 131 3.96 0.39 -3.33
C ALA A 131 2.46 0.51 -3.71
N ASP A 132 1.89 1.72 -3.55
CA ASP A 132 0.47 1.97 -3.80
C ASP A 132 0.10 1.71 -5.28
N PRO A 133 -0.80 0.75 -5.57
CA PRO A 133 -1.29 0.50 -6.92
C PRO A 133 -2.00 1.70 -7.56
N HIS A 134 -2.37 2.71 -6.76
CA HIS A 134 -2.99 3.96 -7.17
C HIS A 134 -2.08 5.19 -6.94
N GLN A 135 -0.76 4.98 -6.83
CA GLN A 135 0.21 6.07 -6.66
C GLN A 135 0.02 7.14 -7.76
N PRO A 136 -0.22 8.41 -7.40
CA PRO A 136 -0.39 9.46 -8.39
C PRO A 136 0.93 9.79 -9.11
N PRO A 137 0.88 10.31 -10.36
CA PRO A 137 2.06 10.80 -11.05
C PRO A 137 2.80 11.85 -10.21
N GLY A 138 4.13 11.73 -10.12
CA GLY A 138 4.96 12.69 -9.38
C GLY A 138 4.88 12.61 -7.85
N ALA A 139 4.13 11.66 -7.28
CA ALA A 139 4.06 11.46 -5.82
C ALA A 139 5.39 11.07 -5.20
N VAL A 140 6.25 10.39 -5.97
CA VAL A 140 7.57 9.92 -5.55
C VAL A 140 8.63 10.42 -6.53
N PRO A 141 9.67 11.15 -6.06
CA PRO A 141 10.79 11.55 -6.90
C PRO A 141 11.48 10.34 -7.56
N GLY A 142 11.70 10.41 -8.88
CA GLY A 142 12.29 9.33 -9.68
C GLY A 142 11.28 8.29 -10.20
N CYS A 143 10.00 8.39 -9.83
CA CYS A 143 8.93 7.65 -10.46
C CYS A 143 8.28 8.51 -11.56
N ASP A 144 8.59 8.20 -12.82
CA ASP A 144 8.06 8.93 -13.99
C ASP A 144 6.70 8.40 -14.49
N GLY A 145 6.22 7.29 -13.93
CA GLY A 145 4.93 6.66 -14.19
C GLY A 145 3.91 6.92 -13.09
N TRP A 146 2.96 5.99 -12.95
CA TRP A 146 1.94 6.01 -11.88
C TRP A 146 1.48 4.59 -11.57
N GLY A 147 0.67 4.44 -10.52
CA GLY A 147 0.15 3.17 -10.07
C GLY A 147 -0.52 2.36 -11.20
N VAL A 148 -0.26 1.05 -11.23
CA VAL A 148 -0.72 0.14 -12.29
C VAL A 148 -2.24 0.05 -12.37
N ALA A 149 -2.94 0.24 -11.25
CA ALA A 149 -4.39 0.22 -11.15
C ALA A 149 -5.04 1.56 -11.54
N GLY A 150 -4.25 2.50 -12.07
CA GLY A 150 -4.74 3.82 -12.48
C GLY A 150 -5.07 4.72 -11.28
N PRO A 151 -5.75 5.86 -11.51
CA PRO A 151 -6.16 6.75 -10.42
C PRO A 151 -7.16 6.03 -9.51
N GLY A 152 -6.81 5.91 -8.22
CA GLY A 152 -7.73 5.45 -7.18
C GLY A 152 -8.54 6.60 -6.58
N PRO A 153 -9.37 6.33 -5.56
CA PRO A 153 -10.03 7.38 -4.79
C PRO A 153 -9.01 8.41 -4.30
N GLU A 154 -9.32 9.69 -4.49
CA GLU A 154 -8.55 10.78 -3.91
C GLU A 154 -8.59 10.69 -2.39
N LEU A 155 -7.45 10.95 -1.75
CA LEU A 155 -7.41 11.05 -0.29
C LEU A 155 -8.23 12.28 0.15
N PRO A 156 -8.97 12.18 1.27
CA PRO A 156 -9.72 13.31 1.80
C PRO A 156 -8.83 14.53 2.05
N ARG A 157 -9.39 15.73 1.88
CA ARG A 157 -8.66 16.99 2.13
C ARG A 157 -8.20 17.05 3.59
N GLY A 158 -7.00 17.55 3.82
CA GLY A 158 -6.42 17.70 5.15
C GLY A 158 -5.75 16.44 5.71
N VAL A 159 -5.77 15.33 4.97
CA VAL A 159 -5.01 14.13 5.34
C VAL A 159 -3.61 14.20 4.73
N ASP A 160 -2.59 14.31 5.57
CA ASP A 160 -1.19 14.27 5.14
C ASP A 160 -0.81 12.85 4.73
N ALA A 161 -0.21 12.73 3.54
CA ALA A 161 0.14 11.45 2.96
C ALA A 161 1.58 11.41 2.44
N PHE A 162 2.23 10.27 2.66
CA PHE A 162 3.59 9.99 2.22
C PHE A 162 3.64 8.70 1.40
N TRP A 163 4.10 8.82 0.16
CA TRP A 163 4.28 7.68 -0.73
C TRP A 163 5.71 7.14 -0.70
N VAL A 164 5.81 5.82 -0.64
CA VAL A 164 7.03 5.07 -0.81
C VAL A 164 6.89 4.19 -2.05
N GLY A 165 7.64 4.46 -3.12
CA GLY A 165 7.59 3.70 -4.37
C GLY A 165 8.95 3.59 -5.06
N ALA A 166 9.33 2.39 -5.49
CA ALA A 166 10.59 2.19 -6.21
C ALA A 166 10.39 2.46 -7.71
N PRO A 167 11.32 3.14 -8.40
CA PRO A 167 11.22 3.39 -9.84
C PRO A 167 11.06 2.10 -10.67
N GLU A 168 11.62 0.98 -10.21
CA GLU A 168 11.53 -0.31 -10.88
C GLU A 168 10.36 -1.20 -10.40
N ASP A 169 9.54 -0.72 -9.45
CA ASP A 169 8.33 -1.42 -9.03
C ASP A 169 7.13 -1.00 -9.87
N MET A 170 6.73 -1.90 -10.79
CA MET A 170 5.63 -1.65 -11.70
C MET A 170 4.29 -1.44 -11.00
N ILE A 171 4.10 -1.91 -9.76
CA ILE A 171 2.83 -1.79 -9.06
C ILE A 171 2.51 -0.32 -8.78
N CYS A 172 3.49 0.45 -8.30
CA CYS A 172 3.33 1.89 -8.04
C CYS A 172 3.86 2.79 -9.16
N ASN A 173 4.69 2.27 -10.07
CA ASN A 173 5.35 3.04 -11.13
C ASN A 173 5.30 2.33 -12.49
N ALA A 174 4.12 1.90 -12.93
CA ALA A 174 3.98 1.32 -14.26
C ALA A 174 4.12 2.42 -15.34
N SER A 175 4.76 2.10 -16.46
CA SER A 175 4.87 3.04 -17.58
C SER A 175 3.49 3.38 -18.17
N ALA A 176 3.38 4.57 -18.76
CA ALA A 176 2.14 5.12 -19.33
C ALA A 176 1.50 4.29 -20.46
N ASP A 177 2.24 3.32 -20.99
CA ASP A 177 1.88 2.51 -22.17
C ASP A 177 1.99 1.00 -21.89
N SER A 178 2.14 0.61 -20.62
CA SER A 178 2.33 -0.78 -20.22
C SER A 178 1.12 -1.68 -20.50
N PHE A 179 1.36 -2.84 -21.12
CA PHE A 179 0.36 -3.93 -21.23
C PHE A 179 -0.02 -4.53 -19.88
N VAL A 180 0.81 -4.37 -18.84
CA VAL A 180 0.49 -4.84 -17.49
C VAL A 180 -0.73 -4.11 -16.94
N ARG A 181 -0.97 -2.85 -17.35
CA ARG A 181 -2.18 -2.09 -17.00
C ARG A 181 -3.45 -2.77 -17.54
N ASP A 182 -3.42 -3.19 -18.79
CA ASP A 182 -4.56 -3.86 -19.44
C ASP A 182 -4.81 -5.24 -18.80
N VAL A 183 -3.77 -5.96 -18.37
CA VAL A 183 -3.89 -7.21 -17.61
C VAL A 183 -4.41 -6.96 -16.18
N ALA A 184 -3.95 -5.89 -15.53
CA ALA A 184 -4.41 -5.47 -14.21
C ALA A 184 -5.85 -4.97 -14.22
N ASP A 185 -6.40 -4.53 -15.35
CA ASP A 185 -7.82 -4.22 -15.50
C ASP A 185 -8.70 -5.50 -15.51
N ILE A 186 -8.15 -6.62 -15.99
CA ILE A 186 -8.90 -7.87 -16.27
C ILE A 186 -8.85 -8.87 -15.10
N THR A 187 -7.74 -8.90 -14.38
CA THR A 187 -7.43 -9.92 -13.38
C THR A 187 -8.00 -9.71 -11.96
N PRO A 188 -8.44 -8.51 -11.51
CA PRO A 188 -8.92 -8.30 -10.13
C PRO A 188 -10.17 -9.09 -9.72
N ALA A 189 -11.04 -9.42 -10.67
CA ALA A 189 -12.26 -10.18 -10.42
C ALA A 189 -12.05 -11.70 -10.51
N PHE A 190 -10.87 -12.15 -10.91
CA PHE A 190 -10.59 -13.56 -11.11
C PHE A 190 -10.51 -14.30 -9.76
N ALA A 191 -11.26 -15.39 -9.65
CA ALA A 191 -11.16 -16.38 -8.58
C ALA A 191 -11.44 -17.77 -9.16
N ILE A 192 -10.69 -18.79 -8.72
CA ILE A 192 -10.88 -20.16 -9.17
C ILE A 192 -12.24 -20.66 -8.65
N GLY A 193 -13.11 -21.11 -9.56
CA GLY A 193 -14.50 -21.53 -9.26
C GLY A 193 -15.59 -20.47 -9.53
N HIS A 194 -15.24 -19.20 -9.73
CA HIS A 194 -16.19 -18.10 -10.05
C HIS A 194 -15.98 -17.52 -11.47
N TRP A 195 -15.56 -18.36 -12.42
CA TRP A 195 -15.15 -17.96 -13.77
C TRP A 195 -16.24 -17.25 -14.59
N HIS A 196 -17.51 -17.52 -14.33
CA HIS A 196 -18.64 -16.91 -15.03
C HIS A 196 -18.85 -15.42 -14.64
N GLU A 197 -18.63 -15.05 -13.38
CA GLU A 197 -18.69 -13.66 -12.91
C GLU A 197 -17.55 -12.84 -13.52
N TRP A 198 -16.34 -13.41 -13.56
CA TRP A 198 -15.17 -12.83 -14.21
C TRP A 198 -15.41 -12.60 -15.71
N LEU A 199 -15.90 -13.60 -16.45
CA LEU A 199 -16.21 -13.47 -17.88
C LEU A 199 -17.26 -12.38 -18.15
N SER A 200 -18.26 -12.22 -17.27
CA SER A 200 -19.28 -11.16 -17.41
C SER A 200 -18.72 -9.75 -17.23
N GLN A 201 -17.68 -9.58 -16.39
CA GLN A 201 -17.01 -8.30 -16.17
C GLN A 201 -16.05 -7.98 -17.32
N VAL A 202 -15.27 -8.96 -17.77
CA VAL A 202 -14.39 -8.84 -18.95
C VAL A 202 -15.21 -8.52 -20.21
N TRP A 203 -16.34 -9.18 -20.41
CA TRP A 203 -17.25 -8.90 -21.52
C TRP A 203 -17.83 -7.47 -21.47
N ARG A 204 -18.18 -6.97 -20.28
CA ARG A 204 -18.62 -5.57 -20.10
C ARG A 204 -17.50 -4.57 -20.38
N MET A 205 -16.27 -4.84 -19.95
CA MET A 205 -15.12 -3.98 -20.22
C MET A 205 -14.78 -3.94 -21.72
N LEU A 206 -14.77 -5.10 -22.40
CA LEU A 206 -14.58 -5.22 -23.84
C LEU A 206 -15.68 -4.47 -24.62
N ARG A 207 -16.96 -4.64 -24.21
CA ARG A 207 -18.09 -3.97 -24.87
C ARG A 207 -18.08 -2.46 -24.70
N ASN A 208 -17.61 -1.96 -23.56
CA ASN A 208 -17.63 -0.53 -23.23
C ASN A 208 -16.30 0.18 -23.52
N ASN A 209 -15.29 -0.53 -24.05
CA ASN A 209 -13.93 -0.04 -24.27
C ASN A 209 -13.34 0.67 -23.04
N ALA A 210 -13.48 0.04 -21.86
CA ALA A 210 -13.14 0.64 -20.57
C ALA A 210 -11.70 0.37 -20.09
N PHE A 211 -10.81 -0.08 -20.98
CA PHE A 211 -9.39 -0.31 -20.65
C PHE A 211 -8.64 1.01 -20.43
N GLN A 212 -7.65 1.00 -19.54
CA GLN A 212 -6.77 2.16 -19.34
C GLN A 212 -6.11 2.63 -20.66
N ASN A 213 -5.83 1.72 -21.61
CA ASN A 213 -5.27 2.04 -22.93
C ASN A 213 -6.27 1.99 -24.10
N ALA A 214 -7.57 2.05 -23.83
CA ALA A 214 -8.68 1.84 -24.79
C ALA A 214 -8.63 2.63 -26.12
N GLN A 215 -7.89 3.75 -26.18
CA GLN A 215 -7.80 4.60 -27.38
C GLN A 215 -6.54 4.36 -28.24
N ARG A 216 -5.68 3.39 -27.92
CA ARG A 216 -4.36 3.24 -28.56
C ARG A 216 -4.21 2.09 -29.57
N THR A 217 -5.28 1.39 -29.93
CA THR A 217 -5.24 0.32 -30.94
C THR A 217 -5.72 0.80 -32.30
N SER A 218 -4.78 0.98 -33.23
CA SER A 218 -5.03 1.20 -34.66
C SER A 218 -4.17 0.23 -35.49
N PRO A 219 -4.70 -0.40 -36.56
CA PRO A 219 -3.89 -1.27 -37.40
C PRO A 219 -2.90 -0.43 -38.24
N GLY A 220 -1.61 -0.47 -37.92
CA GLY A 220 -0.57 0.19 -38.71
C GLY A 220 0.86 -0.16 -38.28
N LEU A 221 1.82 -0.10 -39.20
CA LEU A 221 3.23 -0.46 -38.97
C LEU A 221 3.91 0.36 -37.85
N ARG A 222 3.56 1.65 -37.72
CA ARG A 222 4.03 2.50 -36.61
C ARG A 222 3.46 2.05 -35.26
N GLN A 223 2.27 1.46 -35.24
CA GLN A 223 1.67 0.87 -34.05
C GLN A 223 2.38 -0.43 -33.69
N SER A 224 2.77 -1.28 -34.65
CA SER A 224 3.53 -2.51 -34.37
C SER A 224 4.89 -2.25 -33.71
N VAL A 225 5.62 -1.20 -34.10
CA VAL A 225 6.87 -0.81 -33.42
C VAL A 225 6.62 -0.32 -32.00
N ARG A 226 5.53 0.45 -31.78
CA ARG A 226 5.11 0.84 -30.43
C ARG A 226 4.70 -0.37 -29.61
N ASP A 227 3.97 -1.32 -30.18
CA ASP A 227 3.52 -2.52 -29.49
C ASP A 227 4.71 -3.43 -29.11
N CYS A 228 5.75 -3.51 -29.94
CA CYS A 228 7.02 -4.15 -29.56
C CYS A 228 7.71 -3.43 -28.39
N ALA A 229 7.78 -2.10 -28.41
CA ALA A 229 8.35 -1.33 -27.29
C ALA A 229 7.52 -1.50 -26.00
N ARG A 230 6.19 -1.56 -26.11
CA ARG A 230 5.25 -1.83 -25.02
C ARG A 230 5.40 -3.24 -24.44
N LEU A 231 5.58 -4.25 -25.29
CA LEU A 231 5.87 -5.62 -24.86
C LEU A 231 7.21 -5.72 -24.15
N VAL A 232 8.25 -5.06 -24.66
CA VAL A 232 9.56 -5.00 -23.99
C VAL A 232 9.47 -4.29 -22.63
N ALA A 233 8.69 -3.20 -22.53
CA ALA A 233 8.43 -2.52 -21.26
C ALA A 233 7.69 -3.43 -20.26
N ALA A 234 6.60 -4.07 -20.69
CA ALA A 234 5.83 -5.01 -19.86
C ALA A 234 6.68 -6.20 -19.38
N VAL A 235 7.54 -6.75 -20.23
CA VAL A 235 8.47 -7.83 -19.82
C VAL A 235 9.46 -7.33 -18.76
N ARG A 236 10.00 -6.11 -18.89
CA ARG A 236 10.92 -5.54 -17.88
C ARG A 236 10.22 -5.29 -16.55
N GLU A 237 8.99 -4.77 -16.60
CA GLU A 237 8.15 -4.51 -15.44
C GLU A 237 7.81 -5.82 -14.70
N VAL A 238 7.35 -6.85 -15.41
CA VAL A 238 7.09 -8.18 -14.83
C VAL A 238 8.35 -8.78 -14.22
N LEU A 239 9.51 -8.64 -14.87
CA LEU A 239 10.79 -9.09 -14.31
C LEU A 239 11.20 -8.30 -13.06
N GLY A 240 10.81 -7.03 -12.91
CA GLY A 240 11.05 -6.26 -11.68
C GLY A 240 10.20 -6.75 -10.51
N TYR A 241 8.95 -7.11 -10.80
CA TYR A 241 8.00 -7.65 -9.83
C TYR A 241 8.38 -9.06 -9.34
N LEU A 242 8.71 -9.98 -10.26
CA LEU A 242 9.02 -11.37 -9.93
C LEU A 242 10.17 -11.50 -8.91
N PRO A 243 10.22 -12.55 -8.08
CA PRO A 243 11.28 -12.74 -7.10
C PRO A 243 12.69 -12.70 -7.71
N SER A 244 13.68 -12.27 -6.93
CA SER A 244 15.09 -12.24 -7.35
C SER A 244 15.69 -13.63 -7.60
N THR A 245 15.03 -14.67 -7.09
CA THR A 245 15.40 -16.07 -7.28
C THR A 245 14.13 -16.87 -7.57
N MET A 246 14.09 -17.55 -8.71
CA MET A 246 13.00 -18.44 -9.10
C MET A 246 13.50 -19.87 -9.11
N ARG A 247 12.75 -20.79 -8.51
CA ARG A 247 13.09 -22.20 -8.49
C ARG A 247 12.14 -22.96 -9.40
N TRP A 248 12.68 -23.61 -10.43
CA TRP A 248 11.93 -24.44 -11.36
C TRP A 248 12.45 -25.88 -11.29
N GLY A 249 11.71 -26.73 -10.57
CA GLY A 249 12.17 -28.09 -10.24
C GLY A 249 13.46 -28.06 -9.42
N ALA A 250 14.53 -28.62 -9.97
CA ALA A 250 15.87 -28.61 -9.39
C ALA A 250 16.70 -27.37 -9.80
N PHE A 251 16.26 -26.58 -10.78
CA PHE A 251 17.02 -25.43 -11.28
C PHE A 251 16.68 -24.15 -10.51
N VAL A 252 17.71 -23.37 -10.18
CA VAL A 252 17.57 -22.05 -9.57
C VAL A 252 17.98 -21.00 -10.59
N VAL A 253 17.01 -20.20 -11.04
CA VAL A 253 17.22 -19.10 -11.99
C VAL A 253 17.28 -17.80 -11.20
N ARG A 254 18.39 -17.07 -11.34
CA ARG A 254 18.58 -15.76 -10.68
C ARG A 254 18.06 -14.63 -11.55
N ASN A 255 17.06 -13.91 -11.05
CA ASN A 255 16.52 -12.71 -11.68
C ASN A 255 17.14 -11.47 -11.02
N ARG A 256 18.17 -10.90 -11.65
CA ARG A 256 18.89 -9.73 -11.09
C ARG A 256 18.01 -8.48 -10.94
N ARG A 257 16.90 -8.39 -11.68
CA ARG A 257 15.95 -7.27 -11.60
C ARG A 257 14.83 -7.53 -10.60
N GLY A 258 14.63 -8.77 -10.18
CA GLY A 258 13.48 -9.17 -9.37
C GLY A 258 13.48 -8.66 -7.93
N GLY A 259 12.32 -8.80 -7.31
CA GLY A 259 12.06 -8.52 -5.89
C GLY A 259 11.87 -7.04 -5.58
N ARG A 260 11.66 -6.17 -6.57
CA ARG A 260 11.51 -4.72 -6.36
C ARG A 260 10.27 -4.40 -5.54
N HIS A 261 9.21 -5.18 -5.72
CA HIS A 261 7.96 -4.98 -4.97
C HIS A 261 8.10 -5.23 -3.46
N THR A 262 9.10 -6.02 -3.03
CA THR A 262 9.33 -6.38 -1.62
C THR A 262 10.59 -5.76 -1.04
N SER A 263 11.29 -4.88 -1.77
CA SER A 263 12.62 -4.42 -1.38
C SER A 263 12.61 -3.29 -0.33
N TYR A 264 11.45 -2.67 -0.08
CA TYR A 264 11.30 -1.45 0.70
C TYR A 264 11.84 -1.49 2.14
N ALA A 265 11.96 -2.68 2.74
CA ALA A 265 12.49 -2.84 4.10
C ALA A 265 13.98 -3.22 4.15
N ARG A 266 14.63 -3.47 3.00
CA ARG A 266 15.96 -4.12 2.95
C ARG A 266 16.94 -3.46 2.01
N GLU A 267 16.44 -2.77 0.99
CA GLU A 267 17.27 -2.10 0.02
C GLU A 267 17.08 -0.59 0.12
N PRO A 268 18.11 0.21 -0.20
CA PRO A 268 17.97 1.65 -0.13
C PRO A 268 16.90 2.16 -1.08
N TYR A 269 16.05 3.05 -0.59
CA TYR A 269 14.90 3.60 -1.29
C TYR A 269 15.31 4.60 -2.36
N ARG A 270 16.24 5.49 -2.01
CA ARG A 270 16.79 6.50 -2.91
C ARG A 270 18.27 6.24 -3.11
N ARG A 271 18.59 5.13 -3.80
CA ARG A 271 19.98 4.68 -4.05
C ARG A 271 20.89 5.75 -4.67
N HIS A 272 20.30 6.73 -5.34
CA HIS A 272 21.01 7.84 -6.00
C HIS A 272 20.98 9.15 -5.20
N SER A 273 20.43 9.15 -3.98
CA SER A 273 20.45 10.30 -3.09
C SER A 273 21.88 10.62 -2.66
N LEU A 274 22.29 11.87 -2.78
CA LEU A 274 23.63 12.33 -2.37
C LEU A 274 23.76 12.44 -0.84
N THR A 275 22.66 12.66 -0.13
CA THR A 275 22.66 12.95 1.30
C THR A 275 22.29 11.76 2.17
N ASP A 276 21.57 10.79 1.60
CA ASP A 276 21.12 9.60 2.32
C ASP A 276 20.92 8.42 1.34
N PRO A 277 22.02 7.75 0.96
CA PRO A 277 21.99 6.69 -0.05
C PRO A 277 21.61 5.32 0.52
N PHE A 278 21.47 5.18 1.84
CA PHE A 278 21.33 3.86 2.50
C PHE A 278 19.96 3.65 3.12
N THR A 279 19.23 4.70 3.47
CA THR A 279 17.91 4.58 4.09
C THR A 279 16.93 3.84 3.19
N THR A 280 16.28 2.85 3.80
CA THR A 280 15.23 2.04 3.20
C THR A 280 13.91 2.81 3.15
N GLY A 281 12.94 2.29 2.39
CA GLY A 281 11.64 2.94 2.25
C GLY A 281 10.85 2.93 3.55
N CYS A 282 10.98 1.82 4.30
CA CYS A 282 10.36 1.67 5.60
C CYS A 282 10.94 2.65 6.64
N GLU A 283 12.26 2.83 6.67
CA GLU A 283 12.92 3.79 7.57
C GLU A 283 12.56 5.24 7.21
N ALA A 284 12.52 5.59 5.92
CA ALA A 284 12.10 6.91 5.47
C ALA A 284 10.65 7.22 5.90
N LEU A 285 9.75 6.24 5.78
CA LEU A 285 8.36 6.38 6.24
C LEU A 285 8.28 6.48 7.77
N ALA A 286 9.05 5.68 8.51
CA ALA A 286 9.10 5.76 9.97
C ALA A 286 9.56 7.15 10.43
N ALA A 287 10.63 7.67 9.84
CA ALA A 287 11.14 9.00 10.13
C ALA A 287 10.09 10.09 9.86
N TRP A 288 9.38 10.00 8.73
CA TRP A 288 8.30 10.93 8.40
C TRP A 288 7.14 10.85 9.39
N LEU A 289 6.70 9.66 9.80
CA LEU A 289 5.67 9.48 10.81
C LEU A 289 6.07 10.12 12.14
N GLN A 290 7.32 9.95 12.58
CA GLN A 290 7.82 10.59 13.80
C GLN A 290 7.76 12.11 13.71
N VAL A 291 8.04 12.70 12.54
CA VAL A 291 7.89 14.14 12.30
C VAL A 291 6.42 14.55 12.44
N CYS A 292 5.49 13.84 11.81
CA CYS A 292 4.05 14.11 11.95
C CYS A 292 3.60 14.06 13.42
N ALA A 293 4.05 13.06 14.19
CA ALA A 293 3.72 12.98 15.61
C ALA A 293 4.32 14.12 16.42
N THR A 294 5.56 14.53 16.16
CA THR A 294 6.23 15.65 16.85
C THR A 294 5.45 16.97 16.68
N PHE A 295 4.95 17.24 15.48
CA PHE A 295 4.20 18.47 15.19
C PHE A 295 2.68 18.35 15.41
N SER A 296 2.25 17.32 16.12
CA SER A 296 0.86 17.13 16.53
C SER A 296 0.68 17.41 18.03
N ALA A 297 -0.57 17.47 18.49
CA ALA A 297 -0.90 17.56 19.92
C ALA A 297 -0.26 16.44 20.77
N VAL A 298 0.05 15.28 20.15
CA VAL A 298 0.77 14.19 20.82
C VAL A 298 2.21 14.60 21.15
N GLY A 299 2.89 15.28 20.24
CA GLY A 299 4.25 15.78 20.45
C GLY A 299 4.31 16.80 21.58
N GLU A 300 3.38 17.76 21.58
CA GLU A 300 3.25 18.78 22.64
C GLU A 300 3.06 18.14 24.02
N ALA A 301 2.16 17.15 24.12
CA ALA A 301 1.89 16.45 25.37
C ALA A 301 3.05 15.55 25.83
N TYR A 302 3.80 14.97 24.89
CA TYR A 302 4.99 14.17 25.17
C TYR A 302 6.14 15.03 25.71
N GLU A 303 6.41 16.18 25.09
CA GLU A 303 7.43 17.13 25.57
C GLU A 303 7.10 17.67 26.96
N ALA A 304 5.84 18.02 27.22
CA ALA A 304 5.40 18.47 28.54
C ALA A 304 5.66 17.39 29.62
N GLY A 305 5.30 16.13 29.33
CA GLY A 305 5.54 15.02 30.26
C GLY A 305 7.02 14.70 30.50
N LEU A 306 7.91 14.98 29.54
CA LEU A 306 9.36 14.88 29.71
C LEU A 306 9.91 15.96 30.63
N ARG A 307 9.41 17.21 30.51
CA ARG A 307 9.82 18.33 31.38
C ARG A 307 9.44 18.06 32.84
N ASP A 308 8.24 17.53 33.08
CA ASP A 308 7.76 17.20 34.44
C ASP A 308 8.56 16.07 35.12
N ARG A 309 9.29 15.24 34.35
CA ARG A 309 10.14 14.16 34.88
C ARG A 309 11.56 14.58 35.22
N VAL A 310 12.02 15.72 34.69
CA VAL A 310 13.38 16.24 34.86
C VAL A 310 13.43 17.35 35.92
N ALA A 311 12.29 17.95 36.24
CA ALA A 311 12.10 18.89 37.35
C ALA A 311 11.94 18.17 38.70
#